data_AF-A0A357QNP0-F1
#
_entry.id   AF-A0A357QNP0-F1
#
_cell.length_a   1.000
_cell.length_b   1.000
_cell.length_c   1.000
_cell.angle_alpha   90.00
_cell.angle_beta   90.00
_cell.angle_gamma   90.00
#
_symmetry.space_group_name_H-M   'P 1'
#
loop_
_entity.id
_entity.type
_entity.pdbx_description
1 polymer ?
#
loop_
_entity_poly.entity_id
_entity_poly.type
_entity_poly.pdbx_seq_one_letter_code
_entity_poly.pdbx_strand_id
1 'polypeptide(L)'
;MKKLFFVFLIIFLSCSQNDKRSNSSEVEKDSGEKQKADSVSAGTFQKSEIDSAQNISKTNDYFNRIFNEGRLIQSDFSIMLSVGDSLFSEDTEKKMFYFIVFTKALNGTDGAYSEKYGIVAYEFVTTKTEIFCDNFLNSSGLTDADLENWAKIVCGEILIQYENHVERNIDILEARMKQNIKTSEKDKLDIINKFTHKMRVCYEGVKSL
;
A
#
# COMPACT_ATOMS: atom_id res chain seq x y z
N MET A 1 10.31 -28.19 -38.90
CA MET A 1 9.62 -27.44 -37.84
C MET A 1 9.72 -25.95 -38.17
N LYS A 2 8.62 -25.36 -38.64
CA LYS A 2 8.58 -23.97 -39.13
C LYS A 2 8.53 -23.02 -37.94
N LYS A 3 9.54 -22.14 -37.82
CA LYS A 3 9.59 -21.06 -36.82
C LYS A 3 8.71 -19.92 -37.30
N LEU A 4 7.64 -19.63 -36.58
CA LEU A 4 6.77 -18.47 -36.84
C LEU A 4 7.31 -17.29 -36.04
N PHE A 5 7.97 -16.35 -36.72
CA PHE A 5 8.37 -15.06 -36.17
C PHE A 5 7.17 -14.12 -36.24
N PHE A 6 6.66 -13.69 -35.08
CA PHE A 6 5.67 -12.63 -34.98
C PHE A 6 6.42 -11.32 -34.71
N VAL A 7 6.56 -10.49 -35.75
CA VAL A 7 7.08 -9.12 -35.66
C VAL A 7 5.89 -8.20 -35.47
N PHE A 8 5.71 -7.68 -34.25
CA PHE A 8 4.78 -6.58 -34.00
C PHE A 8 5.49 -5.26 -34.30
N LEU A 9 5.14 -4.68 -35.46
CA LEU A 9 5.54 -3.36 -35.92
C LEU A 9 4.55 -2.34 -35.31
N ILE A 10 4.95 -1.62 -34.27
CA ILE A 10 4.17 -0.49 -33.73
C ILE A 10 4.75 0.80 -34.32
N ILE A 11 4.01 1.41 -35.22
CA ILE A 11 4.26 2.73 -35.80
C ILE A 11 3.54 3.75 -34.92
N PHE A 12 4.27 4.54 -34.14
CA PHE A 12 3.76 5.81 -33.60
C PHE A 12 4.45 6.96 -34.33
N LEU A 13 3.76 7.46 -35.35
CA LEU A 13 3.96 8.77 -35.95
C LEU A 13 2.90 9.71 -35.38
N SER A 14 3.31 10.73 -34.64
CA SER A 14 2.75 12.08 -34.73
C SER A 14 3.71 13.09 -34.10
N CYS A 15 4.13 14.03 -34.94
CA CYS A 15 4.91 15.21 -34.63
C CYS A 15 4.00 16.39 -34.22
N SER A 16 4.65 17.51 -33.89
CA SER A 16 4.18 18.92 -34.03
C SER A 16 3.49 19.50 -32.78
N GLN A 17 3.79 20.70 -32.26
CA GLN A 17 4.66 21.82 -32.67
C GLN A 17 4.81 22.81 -31.48
N ASN A 18 6.01 23.38 -31.30
CA ASN A 18 6.42 24.78 -30.98
C ASN A 18 5.36 25.80 -30.48
N ASP A 19 5.64 26.87 -29.72
CA ASP A 19 6.85 27.60 -29.29
C ASP A 19 6.42 28.70 -28.27
N LYS A 20 7.41 29.26 -27.53
CA LYS A 20 7.59 30.68 -27.07
C LYS A 20 7.85 30.95 -25.57
N ARG A 21 9.13 31.27 -25.29
CA ARG A 21 9.71 32.46 -24.57
C ARG A 21 8.75 33.63 -24.33
N SER A 22 8.87 34.53 -23.34
CA SER A 22 9.85 34.92 -22.31
C SER A 22 9.04 35.60 -21.15
N ASN A 23 9.53 36.03 -19.99
CA ASN A 23 10.63 36.96 -19.70
C ASN A 23 10.85 37.04 -18.17
N SER A 24 12.07 37.39 -17.78
CA SER A 24 12.51 37.75 -16.43
C SER A 24 12.02 39.12 -15.96
N SER A 25 11.86 39.27 -14.64
CA SER A 25 12.14 40.52 -13.92
C SER A 25 12.60 40.20 -12.48
N GLU A 26 13.87 40.42 -12.19
CA GLU A 26 14.37 40.78 -10.85
C GLU A 26 13.85 42.17 -10.47
N VAL A 27 13.62 42.44 -9.17
CA VAL A 27 14.25 43.53 -8.39
C VAL A 27 14.14 43.21 -6.88
N GLU A 28 15.21 43.55 -6.18
CA GLU A 28 15.64 43.31 -4.80
C GLU A 28 14.89 44.01 -3.64
N LYS A 29 15.06 43.41 -2.43
CA LYS A 29 15.34 43.99 -1.08
C LYS A 29 14.23 44.86 -0.42
N ASP A 30 13.98 44.86 0.90
CA ASP A 30 14.71 44.48 2.10
C ASP A 30 13.72 44.41 3.30
N SER A 31 14.19 43.88 4.43
CA SER A 31 13.82 44.19 5.81
C SER A 31 12.58 43.53 6.45
N GLY A 32 12.85 42.38 7.07
CA GLY A 32 12.74 42.22 8.53
C GLY A 32 11.40 42.45 9.22
N GLU A 33 10.65 41.38 9.45
CA GLU A 33 9.91 41.23 10.71
C GLU A 33 9.75 39.75 11.08
N LYS A 34 10.19 39.40 12.29
CA LYS A 34 9.95 38.11 12.93
C LYS A 34 8.45 37.98 13.19
N GLN A 35 7.74 37.23 12.36
CA GLN A 35 6.45 36.65 12.76
C GLN A 35 6.54 35.13 12.80
N LYS A 36 6.28 34.67 14.01
CA LYS A 36 6.14 33.30 14.49
C LYS A 36 5.23 32.55 13.53
N ALA A 37 5.81 31.68 12.70
CA ALA A 37 5.04 30.77 11.87
C ALA A 37 4.30 29.81 12.82
N ASP A 38 3.00 30.04 12.94
CA ASP A 38 2.09 29.11 13.55
C ASP A 38 2.30 27.74 12.92
N SER A 39 2.67 26.79 13.76
CA SER A 39 2.74 25.38 13.44
C SER A 39 1.36 24.96 12.93
N VAL A 40 1.23 24.83 11.61
CA VAL A 40 0.10 24.16 10.98
C VAL A 40 0.10 22.74 11.53
N SER A 41 -0.80 22.51 12.48
CA SER A 41 -1.04 21.23 13.13
C SER A 41 -1.34 20.18 12.06
N ALA A 42 -0.36 19.32 11.80
CA ALA A 42 -0.47 18.09 11.04
C ALA A 42 -1.36 17.03 11.73
N GLY A 43 -2.24 17.44 12.66
CA GLY A 43 -3.07 16.55 13.47
C GLY A 43 -4.58 16.68 13.25
N THR A 44 -5.04 17.52 12.32
CA THR A 44 -6.50 17.82 12.21
C THR A 44 -7.22 17.03 11.11
N PHE A 45 -6.51 16.27 10.26
CA PHE A 45 -7.11 15.49 9.18
C PHE A 45 -7.60 14.08 9.57
N GLN A 46 -7.22 13.53 10.74
CA GLN A 46 -7.27 12.06 10.95
C GLN A 46 -8.41 11.51 11.82
N LYS A 47 -9.22 12.33 12.49
CA LYS A 47 -10.35 11.82 13.30
C LYS A 47 -11.67 11.84 12.53
N SER A 48 -11.87 12.83 11.67
CA SER A 48 -13.08 12.96 10.86
C SER A 48 -13.22 11.84 9.81
N GLU A 49 -12.13 11.30 9.27
CA GLU A 49 -12.17 10.19 8.30
C GLU A 49 -12.48 8.84 8.96
N ILE A 50 -11.98 8.60 10.17
CA ILE A 50 -12.32 7.38 10.93
C ILE A 50 -13.75 7.46 11.48
N ASP A 51 -14.18 8.63 11.97
CA ASP A 51 -15.54 8.84 12.48
C ASP A 51 -16.59 8.85 11.35
N SER A 52 -16.22 9.28 10.13
CA SER A 52 -17.09 9.15 8.94
C SER A 52 -17.10 7.70 8.43
N ALA A 53 -15.96 7.02 8.36
CA ALA A 53 -15.88 5.59 8.10
C ALA A 53 -16.74 4.75 9.06
N GLN A 54 -16.72 5.06 10.36
CA GLN A 54 -17.55 4.40 11.36
C GLN A 54 -19.05 4.67 11.18
N ASN A 55 -19.43 5.88 10.74
CA ASN A 55 -20.82 6.18 10.37
C ASN A 55 -21.28 5.47 9.09
N ILE A 56 -20.36 5.29 8.13
CA ILE A 56 -20.58 4.55 6.88
C ILE A 56 -20.75 3.03 7.12
N SER A 57 -20.18 2.56 8.22
CA SER A 57 -20.11 1.16 8.62
C SER A 57 -21.45 0.52 9.04
N LYS A 58 -22.54 1.30 9.17
CA LYS A 58 -23.89 0.79 9.49
C LYS A 58 -24.46 -0.25 8.51
N THR A 59 -23.72 -0.58 7.45
CA THR A 59 -24.15 -1.47 6.36
C THR A 59 -23.51 -2.86 6.37
N ASN A 60 -22.42 -3.10 7.12
CA ASN A 60 -21.80 -4.44 7.17
C ASN A 60 -21.23 -4.76 8.57
N ASP A 61 -22.08 -5.38 9.40
CA ASP A 61 -21.74 -5.79 10.77
C ASP A 61 -20.48 -6.65 10.84
N TYR A 62 -20.19 -7.45 9.82
CA TYR A 62 -19.01 -8.31 9.80
C TYR A 62 -17.71 -7.49 9.78
N PHE A 63 -17.64 -6.44 8.96
CA PHE A 63 -16.46 -5.59 8.81
C PHE A 63 -16.21 -4.79 10.09
N ASN A 64 -17.29 -4.34 10.73
CA ASN A 64 -17.23 -3.62 12.01
C ASN A 64 -16.69 -4.51 13.11
N ARG A 65 -17.08 -5.78 13.13
CA ARG A 65 -16.55 -6.73 14.10
C ARG A 65 -15.06 -6.94 13.92
N ILE A 66 -14.57 -7.09 12.68
CA ILE A 66 -13.13 -7.17 12.41
C ILE A 66 -12.41 -5.89 12.88
N PHE A 67 -12.95 -4.72 12.53
CA PHE A 67 -12.38 -3.43 12.93
C PHE A 67 -12.26 -3.31 14.46
N ASN A 68 -13.32 -3.67 15.19
CA ASN A 68 -13.39 -3.54 16.64
C ASN A 68 -12.61 -4.63 17.38
N GLU A 69 -12.65 -5.89 16.91
CA GLU A 69 -11.93 -7.00 17.54
C GLU A 69 -10.45 -7.05 17.14
N GLY A 70 -10.05 -6.32 16.09
CA GLY A 70 -8.67 -6.25 15.62
C GLY A 70 -8.15 -7.54 15.01
N ARG A 71 -9.05 -8.44 14.58
CA ARG A 71 -8.72 -9.77 14.01
C ARG A 71 -9.80 -10.27 13.07
N LEU A 72 -9.46 -11.27 12.25
CA LEU A 72 -10.43 -11.98 11.42
C LEU A 72 -11.49 -12.65 12.30
N ILE A 73 -12.75 -12.49 11.90
CA ILE A 73 -13.88 -13.16 12.54
C ILE A 73 -14.27 -14.36 11.70
N GLN A 74 -14.31 -15.55 12.32
CA GLN A 74 -14.75 -16.74 11.61
C GLN A 74 -16.21 -16.59 11.16
N SER A 75 -16.45 -16.83 9.87
CA SER A 75 -17.75 -16.73 9.22
C SER A 75 -17.77 -17.61 7.98
N ASP A 76 -18.76 -17.44 7.11
CA ASP A 76 -18.78 -18.09 5.81
C ASP A 76 -17.57 -17.64 4.98
N PHE A 77 -17.00 -18.61 4.25
CA PHE A 77 -15.80 -18.40 3.44
C PHE A 77 -15.94 -17.22 2.45
N SER A 78 -17.12 -17.07 1.84
CA SER A 78 -17.40 -15.96 0.91
C SER A 78 -17.40 -14.59 1.61
N ILE A 79 -17.91 -14.50 2.84
CA ILE A 79 -17.94 -13.27 3.61
C ILE A 79 -16.51 -12.88 4.02
N MET A 80 -15.71 -13.86 4.43
CA MET A 80 -14.30 -13.65 4.74
C MET A 80 -13.54 -13.11 3.53
N LEU A 81 -13.69 -13.74 2.35
CA LEU A 81 -13.03 -13.29 1.12
C LEU A 81 -13.44 -11.88 0.68
N SER A 82 -14.69 -11.46 0.95
CA SER A 82 -15.18 -10.12 0.58
C SER A 82 -14.38 -8.97 1.21
N VAL A 83 -13.65 -9.24 2.31
CA VAL A 83 -12.73 -8.27 2.92
C VAL A 83 -11.56 -7.96 1.98
N GLY A 84 -11.02 -8.98 1.30
CA GLY A 84 -9.99 -8.82 0.29
C GLY A 84 -10.49 -8.06 -0.93
N ASP A 85 -11.70 -8.36 -1.41
CA ASP A 85 -12.30 -7.65 -2.54
C ASP A 85 -12.49 -6.16 -2.23
N SER A 86 -12.92 -5.85 -1.00
CA SER A 86 -13.18 -4.46 -0.56
C SER A 86 -11.91 -3.62 -0.46
N LEU A 87 -10.75 -4.24 -0.30
CA LEU A 87 -9.45 -3.55 -0.30
C LEU A 87 -9.19 -2.81 -1.62
N PHE A 88 -9.74 -3.32 -2.73
CA PHE A 88 -9.63 -2.73 -4.07
C PHE A 88 -10.84 -1.87 -4.46
N SER A 89 -11.71 -1.55 -3.50
CA SER A 89 -12.85 -0.68 -3.76
C SER A 89 -12.41 0.70 -4.30
N GLU A 90 -13.14 1.19 -5.30
CA GLU A 90 -12.99 2.53 -5.84
C GLU A 90 -13.79 3.57 -5.02
N ASP A 91 -14.49 3.15 -3.96
CA ASP A 91 -15.16 4.02 -3.00
C ASP A 91 -14.12 4.74 -2.13
N THR A 92 -13.79 5.97 -2.51
CA THR A 92 -12.77 6.79 -1.85
C THR A 92 -13.11 7.13 -0.41
N GLU A 93 -14.39 7.20 -0.04
CA GLU A 93 -14.82 7.51 1.34
C GLU A 93 -14.59 6.32 2.27
N LYS A 94 -14.60 5.10 1.73
CA LYS A 94 -14.46 3.86 2.51
C LYS A 94 -13.10 3.19 2.40
N LYS A 95 -12.24 3.69 1.51
CA LYS A 95 -10.95 3.07 1.20
C LYS A 95 -10.07 2.85 2.43
N MET A 96 -9.96 3.86 3.29
CA MET A 96 -9.21 3.77 4.53
C MET A 96 -9.82 2.76 5.50
N PHE A 97 -11.15 2.75 5.62
CA PHE A 97 -11.86 1.76 6.42
C PHE A 97 -11.57 0.34 5.95
N TYR A 98 -11.74 0.05 4.67
CA TYR A 98 -11.47 -1.27 4.10
C TYR A 98 -10.01 -1.68 4.23
N PHE A 99 -9.08 -0.73 4.08
CA PHE A 99 -7.67 -0.99 4.34
C PHE A 99 -7.41 -1.40 5.79
N ILE A 100 -7.98 -0.69 6.77
CA ILE A 100 -7.84 -1.03 8.18
C ILE A 100 -8.49 -2.39 8.46
N VAL A 101 -9.71 -2.63 7.97
CA VAL A 101 -10.42 -3.91 8.14
C VAL A 101 -9.58 -5.06 7.58
N PHE A 102 -9.08 -4.95 6.36
CA PHE A 102 -8.21 -5.97 5.78
C PHE A 102 -6.95 -6.17 6.62
N THR A 103 -6.30 -5.08 7.04
CA THR A 103 -5.10 -5.14 7.86
C THR A 103 -5.34 -5.86 9.18
N LYS A 104 -6.44 -5.56 9.88
CA LYS A 104 -6.83 -6.25 11.11
C LYS A 104 -7.21 -7.70 10.83
N ALA A 105 -7.85 -7.98 9.69
CA ALA A 105 -8.17 -9.34 9.27
C ALA A 105 -6.92 -10.21 9.05
N LEU A 106 -5.76 -9.65 8.69
CA LEU A 106 -4.51 -10.43 8.65
C LEU A 106 -4.14 -11.04 10.03
N ASN A 107 -4.65 -10.45 11.11
CA ASN A 107 -4.51 -11.06 12.44
C ASN A 107 -5.47 -12.24 12.55
N GLY A 108 -4.92 -13.45 12.68
CA GLY A 108 -5.70 -14.67 12.81
C GLY A 108 -6.09 -15.35 11.49
N THR A 109 -5.55 -14.91 10.35
CA THR A 109 -5.58 -15.74 9.13
C THR A 109 -4.63 -16.92 9.28
N ASP A 110 -5.14 -18.14 9.12
CA ASP A 110 -4.36 -19.37 9.02
C ASP A 110 -4.81 -20.22 7.82
N GLY A 111 -4.02 -21.25 7.49
CA GLY A 111 -4.34 -22.23 6.46
C GLY A 111 -4.78 -21.61 5.13
N ALA A 112 -5.92 -22.06 4.61
CA ALA A 112 -6.45 -21.64 3.31
C ALA A 112 -6.77 -20.13 3.25
N TYR A 113 -7.05 -19.47 4.38
CA TYR A 113 -7.32 -18.03 4.39
C TYR A 113 -6.05 -17.21 4.22
N SER A 114 -4.97 -17.62 4.87
CA SER A 114 -3.67 -16.95 4.72
C SER A 114 -3.16 -17.00 3.28
N GLU A 115 -3.44 -18.07 2.53
CA GLU A 115 -3.08 -18.15 1.11
C GLU A 115 -3.87 -17.13 0.26
N LYS A 116 -5.20 -17.08 0.42
CA LYS A 116 -6.02 -16.11 -0.32
C LYS A 116 -5.67 -14.67 0.03
N TYR A 117 -5.40 -14.39 1.30
CA TYR A 117 -5.00 -13.05 1.74
C TYR A 117 -3.56 -12.72 1.33
N GLY A 118 -2.69 -13.72 1.20
CA GLY A 118 -1.34 -13.61 0.62
C GLY A 118 -1.37 -13.05 -0.79
N ILE A 119 -2.16 -13.66 -1.67
CA ILE A 119 -2.35 -13.22 -3.05
C ILE A 119 -2.87 -11.77 -3.09
N VAL A 120 -3.95 -11.49 -2.34
CA VAL A 120 -4.58 -10.15 -2.27
C VAL A 120 -3.60 -9.09 -1.74
N ALA A 121 -2.85 -9.41 -0.68
CA ALA A 121 -1.87 -8.49 -0.09
C ALA A 121 -0.72 -8.22 -1.07
N TYR A 122 -0.18 -9.26 -1.71
CA TYR A 122 0.89 -9.14 -2.71
C TYR A 122 0.43 -8.28 -3.90
N GLU A 123 -0.77 -8.52 -4.41
CA GLU A 123 -1.35 -7.71 -5.49
C GLU A 123 -1.52 -6.25 -5.06
N PHE A 124 -1.99 -6.01 -3.83
CA PHE A 124 -2.21 -4.65 -3.35
C PHE A 124 -0.89 -3.86 -3.22
N VAL A 125 0.14 -4.44 -2.60
CA VAL A 125 1.43 -3.75 -2.44
C VAL A 125 2.14 -3.51 -3.77
N THR A 126 1.88 -4.33 -4.80
CA THR A 126 2.48 -4.19 -6.14
C THR A 126 1.73 -3.27 -7.09
N THR A 127 0.41 -3.08 -6.90
CA THR A 127 -0.43 -2.30 -7.82
C THR A 127 -0.98 -1.01 -7.21
N LYS A 128 -1.11 -0.95 -5.89
CA LYS A 128 -1.64 0.19 -5.12
C LYS A 128 -0.59 0.66 -4.09
N THR A 129 0.69 0.62 -4.44
CA THR A 129 1.83 0.93 -3.56
C THR A 129 1.70 2.30 -2.88
N GLU A 130 1.32 3.33 -3.63
CA GLU A 130 1.17 4.68 -3.09
C GLU A 130 0.15 4.72 -1.94
N ILE A 131 -1.02 4.11 -2.16
CA ILE A 131 -2.10 4.01 -1.17
C ILE A 131 -1.65 3.18 0.05
N PHE A 132 -0.94 2.08 -0.18
CA PHE A 132 -0.38 1.26 0.91
C PHE A 132 0.51 2.12 1.83
N CYS A 133 1.43 2.90 1.25
CA CYS A 133 2.29 3.78 2.02
C CYS A 133 1.50 4.91 2.69
N ASP A 134 0.59 5.57 1.97
CA ASP A 134 -0.22 6.66 2.51
C ASP A 134 -1.06 6.22 3.71
N ASN A 135 -1.63 5.02 3.67
CA ASN A 135 -2.40 4.50 4.81
C ASN A 135 -1.51 4.29 6.04
N PHE A 136 -0.30 3.75 5.89
CA PHE A 136 0.62 3.57 7.03
C PHE A 136 1.22 4.89 7.55
N LEU A 137 1.34 5.92 6.70
CA LEU A 137 1.79 7.25 7.13
C LEU A 137 0.68 8.04 7.83
N ASN A 138 -0.56 7.91 7.36
CA ASN A 138 -1.66 8.77 7.77
C ASN A 138 -2.68 8.10 8.70
N SER A 139 -2.58 6.79 8.97
CA SER A 139 -3.49 6.13 9.91
C SER A 139 -2.99 6.22 11.35
N SER A 140 -3.79 6.81 12.22
CA SER A 140 -3.60 6.68 13.67
C SER A 140 -3.96 5.29 14.22
N GLY A 141 -4.61 4.43 13.43
CA GLY A 141 -5.07 3.09 13.82
C GLY A 141 -4.15 1.94 13.39
N LEU A 142 -3.06 2.25 12.67
CA LEU A 142 -2.09 1.25 12.21
C LEU A 142 -0.79 1.35 13.01
N THR A 143 -0.22 0.18 13.26
CA THR A 143 0.98 0.01 14.09
C THR A 143 2.11 -0.64 13.29
N ASP A 144 3.30 -0.64 13.85
CA ASP A 144 4.42 -1.37 13.26
C ASP A 144 4.20 -2.89 13.22
N ALA A 145 3.40 -3.43 14.15
CA ALA A 145 3.00 -4.83 14.16
C ALA A 145 2.05 -5.14 12.99
N ASP A 146 1.15 -4.20 12.65
CA ASP A 146 0.29 -4.35 11.47
C ASP A 146 1.15 -4.40 10.19
N LEU A 147 2.16 -3.52 10.06
CA LEU A 147 3.10 -3.55 8.93
C LEU A 147 3.90 -4.86 8.87
N GLU A 148 4.25 -5.42 10.02
CA GLU A 148 4.92 -6.72 10.11
C GLU A 148 4.03 -7.89 9.68
N ASN A 149 2.74 -7.85 10.02
CA ASN A 149 1.81 -8.88 9.60
C ASN A 149 1.58 -8.85 8.08
N TRP A 150 1.49 -7.66 7.49
CA TRP A 150 1.56 -7.50 6.04
C TRP A 150 2.84 -8.11 5.47
N ALA A 151 4.00 -7.81 6.05
CA ALA A 151 5.29 -8.30 5.55
C ALA A 151 5.39 -9.83 5.61
N LYS A 152 4.91 -10.45 6.71
CA LYS A 152 4.87 -11.91 6.86
C LYS A 152 3.96 -12.58 5.84
N ILE A 153 2.76 -12.05 5.63
CA ILE A 153 1.79 -12.59 4.68
C ILE A 153 2.33 -12.50 3.23
N VAL A 154 2.87 -11.36 2.84
CA VAL A 154 3.47 -11.19 1.50
C VAL A 154 4.74 -12.03 1.34
N CYS A 155 5.55 -12.17 2.40
CA CYS A 155 6.71 -13.07 2.39
C CYS A 155 6.30 -14.53 2.22
N GLY A 156 5.22 -14.96 2.88
CA GLY A 156 4.63 -16.29 2.71
C GLY A 156 4.20 -16.54 1.27
N GLU A 157 3.56 -15.56 0.63
CA GLU A 157 3.20 -15.65 -0.79
C GLU A 157 4.44 -15.81 -1.70
N ILE A 158 5.50 -15.03 -1.46
CA ILE A 158 6.75 -15.16 -2.22
C ILE A 158 7.42 -16.52 -1.99
N LEU A 159 7.40 -17.04 -0.75
CA LEU A 159 7.91 -18.37 -0.41
C LEU A 159 7.20 -19.47 -1.21
N ILE A 160 5.88 -19.40 -1.29
CA ILE A 160 5.06 -20.36 -2.04
C ILE A 160 5.35 -20.26 -3.55
N GLN A 161 5.42 -19.05 -4.10
CA GLN A 161 5.55 -18.85 -5.55
C GLN A 161 6.97 -19.11 -6.09
N TYR A 162 8.01 -18.80 -5.30
CA TYR A 162 9.37 -18.69 -5.82
C TYR A 162 10.40 -19.58 -5.11
N GLU A 163 10.02 -20.29 -4.04
CA GLU A 163 10.83 -21.27 -3.28
C GLU A 163 12.31 -20.86 -3.12
N ASN A 164 13.19 -21.33 -4.02
CA ASN A 164 14.64 -21.12 -3.99
C ASN A 164 15.10 -19.70 -4.41
N HIS A 165 14.18 -18.79 -4.71
CA HIS A 165 14.46 -17.44 -5.21
C HIS A 165 13.82 -16.34 -4.37
N VAL A 166 13.52 -16.59 -3.09
CA VAL A 166 12.80 -15.65 -2.21
C VAL A 166 13.54 -14.33 -2.06
N GLU A 167 14.83 -14.32 -1.69
CA GLU A 167 15.61 -13.08 -1.51
C GLU A 167 15.55 -12.19 -2.76
N ARG A 168 15.82 -12.79 -3.93
CA ARG A 168 15.74 -12.11 -5.22
C ARG A 168 14.36 -11.54 -5.49
N ASN A 169 13.29 -12.25 -5.14
CA ASN A 169 11.93 -11.79 -5.37
C ASN A 169 11.48 -10.71 -4.38
N ILE A 170 12.04 -10.69 -3.16
CA ILE A 170 11.90 -9.55 -2.24
C ILE A 170 12.57 -8.31 -2.85
N ASP A 171 13.76 -8.44 -3.42
CA ASP A 171 14.45 -7.32 -4.08
C ASP A 171 13.70 -6.81 -5.31
N ILE A 172 13.12 -7.71 -6.13
CA ILE A 172 12.26 -7.35 -7.26
C ILE A 172 11.01 -6.61 -6.79
N LEU A 173 10.36 -7.10 -5.74
CA LEU A 173 9.19 -6.44 -5.15
C LEU A 173 9.55 -5.04 -4.65
N GLU A 174 10.65 -4.91 -3.92
CA GLU A 174 11.14 -3.62 -3.41
C GLU A 174 11.37 -2.63 -4.56
N ALA A 175 12.07 -3.06 -5.61
CA ALA A 175 12.32 -2.23 -6.78
C ALA A 175 11.02 -1.80 -7.47
N ARG A 176 10.05 -2.71 -7.60
CA ARG A 176 8.74 -2.40 -8.19
C ARG A 176 7.94 -1.40 -7.34
N MET A 177 7.91 -1.59 -6.03
CA MET A 177 7.25 -0.64 -5.12
C MET A 177 7.88 0.74 -5.21
N LYS A 178 9.22 0.82 -5.25
CA LYS A 178 9.95 2.09 -5.40
C LYS A 178 9.68 2.79 -6.74
N GLN A 179 9.44 2.04 -7.82
CA GLN A 179 9.06 2.60 -9.12
C GLN A 179 7.63 3.16 -9.14
N ASN A 180 6.75 2.68 -8.26
CA ASN A 180 5.36 3.12 -8.16
C ASN A 180 5.17 4.38 -7.30
N ILE A 181 6.24 4.93 -6.72
CA ILE A 181 6.19 6.16 -5.92
C ILE A 181 7.16 7.20 -6.46
N LYS A 182 6.95 8.48 -6.13
CA LYS A 182 7.88 9.53 -6.56
C LYS A 182 9.13 9.50 -5.67
N THR A 183 10.32 9.56 -6.27
CA THR A 183 11.60 9.50 -5.52
C THR A 183 11.75 10.60 -4.46
N SER A 184 11.03 11.71 -4.57
CA SER A 184 11.02 12.79 -3.58
C SER A 184 10.25 12.44 -2.30
N GLU A 185 9.43 11.40 -2.30
CA GLU A 185 8.56 11.01 -1.17
C GLU A 185 9.31 10.13 -0.17
N LYS A 186 10.23 10.74 0.59
CA LYS A 186 11.11 10.04 1.54
C LYS A 186 10.34 9.19 2.56
N ASP A 187 9.25 9.70 3.10
CA ASP A 187 8.46 8.97 4.10
C ASP A 187 7.84 7.69 3.52
N LYS A 188 7.39 7.71 2.26
CA LYS A 188 6.90 6.51 1.56
C LYS A 188 8.03 5.52 1.30
N LEU A 189 9.22 6.01 0.90
CA LEU A 189 10.41 5.18 0.74
C LEU A 189 10.80 4.49 2.05
N ASP A 190 10.68 5.18 3.18
CA ASP A 190 10.96 4.61 4.50
C ASP A 190 9.96 3.52 4.87
N ILE A 191 8.66 3.68 4.56
CA ILE A 191 7.67 2.60 4.72
C ILE A 191 8.05 1.38 3.87
N ILE A 192 8.42 1.58 2.59
CA ILE A 192 8.82 0.47 1.71
C ILE A 192 10.05 -0.25 2.26
N ASN A 193 11.09 0.50 2.64
CA ASN A 193 12.32 -0.07 3.18
C ASN A 193 12.06 -0.85 4.47
N LYS A 194 11.20 -0.32 5.36
CA LYS A 194 10.82 -0.99 6.61
C LYS A 194 10.02 -2.26 6.34
N PHE A 195 9.07 -2.20 5.42
CA PHE A 195 8.26 -3.33 4.98
C PHE A 195 9.15 -4.46 4.41
N THR A 196 10.04 -4.16 3.47
CA THR A 196 10.90 -5.18 2.84
C THR A 196 11.98 -5.69 3.80
N HIS A 197 12.44 -4.88 4.75
CA HIS A 197 13.28 -5.36 5.86
C HIS A 197 12.55 -6.42 6.70
N LYS A 198 11.29 -6.16 7.10
CA LYS A 198 10.47 -7.12 7.84
C LYS A 198 10.23 -8.42 7.06
N MET A 199 10.09 -8.35 5.73
CA MET A 199 10.01 -9.55 4.88
C MET A 199 11.31 -10.37 4.93
N ARG A 200 12.47 -9.73 4.87
CA ARG A 200 13.77 -10.43 4.99
C ARG A 200 13.92 -11.11 6.36
N VAL A 201 13.52 -10.43 7.43
CA VAL A 201 13.50 -11.02 8.78
C VAL A 201 12.58 -12.25 8.83
N CYS A 202 11.39 -12.17 8.23
CA CYS A 202 10.48 -13.32 8.12
C CYS A 202 11.14 -14.50 7.40
N TYR A 203 11.78 -14.25 6.25
CA TYR A 203 12.44 -15.29 5.47
C TYR A 203 13.59 -15.96 6.21
N GLU A 204 14.47 -15.19 6.87
CA GLU A 204 15.57 -15.76 7.68
C GLU A 204 15.06 -16.65 8.82
N GLY A 205 13.93 -16.27 9.44
CA GLY A 205 13.26 -17.09 10.43
C GLY A 205 12.85 -18.47 9.88
N VAL A 206 12.26 -18.51 8.69
CA VAL A 206 11.84 -19.76 8.03
C VAL A 206 13.04 -20.62 7.62
N LYS A 207 14.11 -20.01 7.10
CA LYS A 207 15.33 -20.71 6.66
C LYS A 207 16.08 -21.41 7.81
N SER A 208 15.86 -20.96 9.04
CA SER A 208 16.50 -21.51 10.24
C SER A 208 15.79 -22.72 10.85
N LEU A 209 14.60 -23.08 10.34
CA LEU A 209 13.80 -24.24 10.76
C LEU A 209 14.18 -25.49 9.95
#